data_AF-A0A2E3BY71-F1
#
_entry.id   AF-A0A2E3BY71-F1
#
_cell.length_a   1.000
_cell.length_b   1.000
_cell.length_c   1.000
_cell.angle_alpha   90.00
_cell.angle_beta   90.00
_cell.angle_gamma   90.00
#
_symmetry.space_group_name_H-M   'P 1'
#
loop_
_entity.id
_entity.type
_entity.pdbx_description
1 polymer ?
#
loop_
_entity_poly.entity_id
_entity_poly.type
_entity_poly.pdbx_seq_one_letter_code
_entity_poly.pdbx_strand_id
1 'polypeptide(L)'
;MIVEPSKFRENVRKQINKYIINKKRCLNIEKSIYNYTIVECNRKKIVKKWNNKYFVIIYRDKLKSVLFNLSNKEHTEFKDDINKGIIKSSNVGFIDHHQIRPDIWNKLIKEKIDRDSHKYEIDKRLATSEFKCKKCKQRECSYYQLQTRSADEPMTTFVSCLNCGNNWKC
;
A
#
# COMPACT_ATOMS: atom_id res chain seq x y z
N MET A 1 -24.95 -2.77 19.37
CA MET A 1 -24.81 -4.23 19.35
C MET A 1 -25.77 -4.80 18.31
N ILE A 2 -25.37 -5.81 17.54
CA ILE A 2 -26.31 -6.49 16.62
C ILE A 2 -26.89 -7.67 17.39
N VAL A 3 -28.17 -7.56 17.76
CA VAL A 3 -28.89 -8.55 18.59
C VAL A 3 -29.22 -9.81 17.77
N GLU A 4 -29.47 -9.64 16.46
CA GLU A 4 -29.82 -10.74 15.55
C GLU A 4 -28.93 -10.75 14.29
N PRO A 5 -27.78 -11.45 14.32
CA PRO A 5 -26.83 -11.47 13.21
C PRO A 5 -27.37 -12.12 11.93
N SER A 6 -28.24 -13.11 12.03
CA SER A 6 -28.84 -13.82 10.89
C SER A 6 -29.66 -12.86 10.01
N LYS A 7 -30.60 -12.13 10.61
CA LYS A 7 -31.47 -11.15 9.95
C LYS A 7 -30.67 -9.99 9.36
N PHE A 8 -29.66 -9.51 10.09
CA PHE A 8 -28.75 -8.47 9.59
C PHE A 8 -28.01 -8.92 8.32
N ARG A 9 -27.44 -10.13 8.32
CA ARG A 9 -26.71 -10.68 7.16
C ARG A 9 -27.63 -10.93 5.97
N GLU A 10 -28.89 -11.31 6.22
CA GLU A 10 -29.88 -11.45 5.15
C GLU A 10 -30.18 -10.10 4.48
N ASN A 11 -30.34 -9.04 5.28
CA ASN A 11 -30.54 -7.68 4.77
C ASN A 11 -29.33 -7.21 3.95
N VAL A 12 -28.10 -7.51 4.39
CA VAL A 12 -26.88 -7.23 3.63
C VAL A 12 -26.91 -7.92 2.26
N ARG A 13 -27.27 -9.20 2.19
CA ARG A 13 -27.39 -9.93 0.92
C ARG A 13 -28.44 -9.31 0.01
N LYS A 14 -29.59 -8.88 0.55
CA LYS A 14 -30.63 -8.17 -0.21
C LYS A 14 -30.10 -6.87 -0.82
N GLN A 15 -29.27 -6.12 -0.10
CA GLN A 15 -28.65 -4.89 -0.64
C GLN A 15 -27.64 -5.20 -1.76
N ILE A 16 -26.77 -6.20 -1.57
CA ILE A 16 -25.80 -6.62 -2.60
C ILE A 16 -26.51 -7.13 -3.87
N ASN A 17 -27.64 -7.83 -3.69
CA ASN A 17 -28.45 -8.37 -4.79
C ASN A 17 -29.06 -7.30 -5.70
N LYS A 18 -29.12 -6.03 -5.26
CA LYS A 18 -29.53 -4.91 -6.13
C LYS A 18 -28.51 -4.62 -7.24
N TYR A 19 -27.25 -4.96 -7.01
CA TYR A 19 -26.15 -4.67 -7.94
C TYR A 19 -25.68 -5.92 -8.69
N ILE A 20 -25.75 -7.10 -8.06
CA ILE A 20 -25.25 -8.36 -8.61
C ILE A 20 -26.41 -9.33 -8.81
N ILE A 21 -26.60 -9.78 -10.04
CA ILE A 21 -27.78 -10.54 -10.48
C ILE A 21 -27.80 -11.98 -9.89
N ASN A 22 -26.64 -12.52 -9.51
CA ASN A 22 -26.51 -13.93 -9.09
C ASN A 22 -26.52 -14.11 -7.56
N LYS A 23 -27.55 -14.80 -7.04
CA LYS A 23 -27.68 -15.14 -5.60
C LYS A 23 -26.46 -15.87 -5.02
N LYS A 24 -25.82 -16.78 -5.77
CA LYS A 24 -24.61 -17.49 -5.31
C LYS A 24 -23.43 -16.53 -5.13
N ARG A 25 -23.26 -15.57 -6.05
CA ARG A 25 -22.20 -14.55 -5.96
C ARG A 25 -22.46 -13.60 -4.78
N CYS A 26 -23.71 -13.17 -4.57
CA CYS A 26 -24.09 -12.36 -3.42
C CYS A 26 -23.76 -13.04 -2.08
N LEU A 27 -24.04 -14.36 -1.98
CA LEU A 27 -23.68 -15.15 -0.80
C LEU A 27 -22.16 -15.20 -0.59
N ASN A 28 -21.39 -15.41 -1.66
CA ASN A 28 -19.94 -15.49 -1.59
C ASN A 28 -19.29 -14.15 -1.21
N ILE A 29 -19.82 -13.03 -1.70
CA ILE A 29 -19.33 -11.70 -1.36
C ILE A 29 -19.58 -11.38 0.12
N GLU A 30 -20.77 -11.69 0.62
CA GLU A 30 -21.07 -11.51 2.05
C GLU A 30 -20.15 -12.38 2.92
N LYS A 31 -19.94 -13.64 2.54
CA LYS A 31 -18.97 -14.53 3.20
C LYS A 31 -17.54 -13.99 3.11
N SER A 32 -17.16 -13.40 1.99
CA SER A 32 -15.84 -12.79 1.79
C SER A 32 -15.61 -11.61 2.73
N ILE A 33 -16.60 -10.71 2.86
CA ILE A 33 -16.57 -9.60 3.81
C ILE A 33 -16.45 -10.12 5.24
N TYR A 34 -17.24 -11.15 5.60
CA TYR A 34 -17.16 -11.77 6.91
C TYR A 34 -15.77 -12.38 7.19
N ASN A 35 -15.21 -13.12 6.23
CA ASN A 35 -13.88 -13.72 6.35
C ASN A 35 -12.79 -12.65 6.50
N TYR A 36 -12.86 -11.57 5.71
CA TYR A 36 -11.98 -10.42 5.87
C TYR A 36 -12.03 -9.85 7.29
N THR A 37 -13.23 -9.71 7.86
CA THR A 37 -13.38 -9.16 9.22
C THR A 37 -12.79 -10.07 10.29
N ILE A 38 -12.87 -11.40 10.12
CA ILE A 38 -12.22 -12.34 11.02
C ILE A 38 -10.69 -12.20 10.95
N VAL A 39 -10.13 -12.10 9.75
CA VAL A 39 -8.69 -11.93 9.55
C VAL A 39 -8.21 -10.62 10.17
N GLU A 40 -8.92 -9.51 9.94
CA GLU A 40 -8.58 -8.23 10.55
C GLU A 40 -8.73 -8.22 12.07
N CYS A 41 -9.76 -8.89 12.61
CA CYS A 41 -9.91 -9.03 14.06
C CYS A 41 -8.78 -9.88 14.67
N ASN A 42 -8.28 -10.91 13.98
CA ASN A 42 -7.11 -11.65 14.41
C ASN A 42 -5.87 -10.74 14.50
N ARG A 43 -5.61 -9.97 13.44
CA ARG A 43 -4.47 -9.04 13.39
C ARG A 43 -4.51 -8.01 14.51
N LYS A 44 -5.72 -7.49 14.81
CA LYS A 44 -5.94 -6.48 15.86
C LYS A 44 -6.20 -7.07 17.25
N LYS A 45 -6.17 -8.41 17.41
CA LYS A 45 -6.48 -9.13 18.66
C LYS A 45 -7.85 -8.77 19.26
N ILE A 46 -8.87 -8.63 18.41
CA ILE A 46 -10.25 -8.27 18.78
C ILE A 46 -11.12 -9.53 18.89
N VAL A 47 -12.04 -9.56 19.86
CA VAL A 47 -13.02 -10.65 20.02
C VAL A 47 -14.00 -10.71 18.84
N LYS A 48 -14.09 -11.88 18.19
CA LYS A 48 -14.88 -12.16 16.98
C LYS A 48 -16.37 -12.44 17.26
N LYS A 49 -17.01 -11.60 18.06
CA LYS A 49 -18.43 -11.74 18.40
C LYS A 49 -19.21 -10.54 17.89
N TRP A 50 -20.41 -10.77 17.37
CA TRP A 50 -21.33 -9.71 16.95
C TRP A 50 -21.80 -8.80 18.10
N ASN A 51 -21.64 -9.26 19.35
CA ASN A 51 -21.84 -8.43 20.53
C ASN A 51 -20.76 -7.33 20.66
N ASN A 52 -19.55 -7.58 20.15
CA ASN A 52 -18.47 -6.61 20.23
C ASN A 52 -18.68 -5.47 19.22
N LYS A 53 -18.71 -4.23 19.71
CA LYS A 53 -18.83 -3.02 18.88
C LYS A 53 -17.74 -2.93 17.82
N TYR A 54 -16.48 -3.25 18.16
CA TYR A 54 -15.36 -3.13 17.23
C TYR A 54 -15.46 -4.11 16.06
N PHE A 55 -15.92 -5.33 16.32
CA PHE A 55 -16.15 -6.32 15.27
C PHE A 55 -17.20 -5.82 14.26
N VAL A 56 -18.32 -5.28 14.77
CA VAL A 56 -19.40 -4.73 13.94
C VAL A 56 -18.92 -3.53 13.11
N ILE A 57 -18.07 -2.67 13.69
CA ILE A 57 -17.50 -1.51 12.97
C ILE A 57 -16.67 -1.99 11.78
N ILE A 58 -15.72 -2.93 11.99
CA ILE A 58 -14.84 -3.43 10.91
C ILE A 58 -15.69 -4.06 9.79
N TYR A 59 -16.71 -4.84 10.15
CA TYR A 59 -17.63 -5.43 9.17
C TYR A 59 -18.40 -4.37 8.40
N ARG A 60 -18.98 -3.39 9.10
CA ARG A 60 -19.77 -2.33 8.47
C ARG A 60 -18.91 -1.46 7.55
N ASP A 61 -17.67 -1.16 7.94
CA ASP A 61 -16.79 -0.31 7.16
C ASP A 61 -16.32 -1.01 5.89
N LYS A 62 -15.95 -2.30 5.96
CA LYS A 62 -15.64 -3.06 4.74
C LYS A 62 -16.87 -3.20 3.85
N LEU A 63 -18.04 -3.45 4.44
CA LEU A 63 -19.30 -3.53 3.70
C LEU A 63 -19.62 -2.22 2.97
N LYS A 64 -19.48 -1.06 3.62
CA LYS A 64 -19.67 0.26 2.99
C LYS A 64 -18.71 0.45 1.82
N SER A 65 -17.44 0.12 2.01
CA SER A 65 -16.43 0.20 0.95
C SER A 65 -16.81 -0.65 -0.26
N VAL A 66 -17.19 -1.91 -0.07
CA VAL A 66 -17.62 -2.78 -1.17
C VAL A 66 -18.89 -2.26 -1.85
N LEU A 67 -19.92 -1.86 -1.08
CA LEU A 67 -21.17 -1.35 -1.64
C LEU A 67 -20.97 -0.04 -2.41
N PHE A 68 -20.16 0.88 -1.90
CA PHE A 68 -19.86 2.14 -2.58
C PHE A 68 -19.25 1.89 -3.95
N ASN A 69 -18.23 1.01 -4.01
CA ASN A 69 -17.59 0.62 -5.26
C ASN A 69 -18.52 -0.15 -6.21
N LEU A 70 -19.47 -0.95 -5.71
CA LEU A 70 -20.49 -1.61 -6.53
C LEU A 70 -21.59 -0.67 -7.03
N SER A 71 -21.85 0.42 -6.30
CA SER A 71 -22.90 1.40 -6.60
C SER A 71 -22.44 2.52 -7.55
N ASN A 72 -21.13 2.67 -7.74
CA ASN A 72 -20.59 3.74 -8.55
C ASN A 72 -21.03 3.58 -10.00
N LYS A 73 -21.70 4.61 -10.54
CA LYS A 73 -22.23 4.61 -11.91
C LYS A 73 -21.16 4.96 -12.94
N GLU A 74 -20.16 5.73 -12.55
CA GLU A 74 -19.09 6.18 -13.45
C GLU A 74 -18.09 5.04 -13.74
N HIS A 75 -17.92 4.13 -12.78
CA HIS A 75 -16.96 3.03 -12.88
C HIS A 75 -17.66 1.69 -12.67
N THR A 76 -18.10 1.07 -13.77
CA THR A 76 -18.75 -0.23 -13.74
C THR A 76 -17.78 -1.41 -13.86
N GLU A 77 -16.50 -1.18 -14.19
CA GLU A 77 -15.52 -2.25 -14.44
C GLU A 77 -15.47 -3.26 -13.29
N PHE A 78 -15.39 -2.78 -12.05
CA PHE A 78 -15.37 -3.65 -10.87
C PHE A 78 -16.62 -4.55 -10.76
N LYS A 79 -17.79 -3.99 -11.06
CA LYS A 79 -19.06 -4.73 -11.08
C LYS A 79 -19.09 -5.72 -12.24
N ASP A 80 -18.60 -5.31 -13.40
CA ASP A 80 -18.59 -6.10 -14.63
C ASP A 80 -17.60 -7.27 -14.50
N ASP A 81 -16.45 -7.07 -13.90
CA ASP A 81 -15.44 -8.10 -13.64
C ASP A 81 -15.92 -9.18 -12.66
N ILE A 82 -16.70 -8.78 -11.64
CA ILE A 82 -17.36 -9.72 -10.73
C ILE A 82 -18.44 -10.53 -11.46
N ASN A 83 -19.19 -9.89 -12.36
CA ASN A 83 -20.24 -10.55 -13.15
C ASN A 83 -19.66 -11.52 -14.19
N LYS A 84 -18.60 -11.09 -14.90
CA LYS A 84 -17.81 -11.92 -15.83
C LYS A 84 -17.04 -13.03 -15.11
N GLY A 85 -16.77 -12.86 -13.82
CA GLY A 85 -16.08 -13.87 -12.98
C GLY A 85 -14.56 -13.79 -13.05
N ILE A 86 -14.00 -12.72 -13.64
CA ILE A 86 -12.57 -12.40 -13.59
C ILE A 86 -12.15 -12.24 -12.13
N ILE A 87 -12.95 -11.48 -11.39
CA ILE A 87 -12.82 -11.37 -9.94
C ILE A 87 -13.68 -12.45 -9.28
N LYS A 88 -13.03 -13.37 -8.58
CA LYS A 88 -13.73 -14.38 -7.79
C LYS A 88 -14.54 -13.69 -6.69
N SER A 89 -15.85 -13.95 -6.68
CA SER A 89 -16.78 -13.44 -5.64
C SER A 89 -16.34 -13.73 -4.20
N SER A 90 -15.57 -14.79 -3.97
CA SER A 90 -14.98 -15.13 -2.67
C SER A 90 -13.82 -14.23 -2.24
N ASN A 91 -13.18 -13.53 -3.18
CA ASN A 91 -12.01 -12.70 -2.91
C ASN A 91 -12.35 -11.22 -2.71
N VAL A 92 -13.57 -10.79 -3.03
CA VAL A 92 -14.00 -9.38 -3.04
C VAL A 92 -13.69 -8.63 -1.73
N GLY A 93 -13.82 -9.29 -0.58
CA GLY A 93 -13.49 -8.72 0.73
C GLY A 93 -11.99 -8.45 0.94
N PHE A 94 -11.11 -9.13 0.21
CA PHE A 94 -9.65 -9.02 0.33
C PHE A 94 -9.02 -8.12 -0.73
N ILE A 95 -9.80 -7.63 -1.69
CA ILE A 95 -9.29 -6.75 -2.74
C ILE A 95 -8.93 -5.40 -2.11
N ASP A 96 -7.74 -4.92 -2.46
CA ASP A 96 -7.23 -3.63 -2.09
C ASP A 96 -7.80 -2.52 -2.97
N HIS A 97 -7.93 -1.33 -2.40
CA HIS A 97 -8.48 -0.17 -3.12
C HIS A 97 -7.71 0.18 -4.41
N HIS A 98 -6.40 -0.07 -4.46
CA HIS A 98 -5.59 0.09 -5.67
C HIS A 98 -6.04 -0.82 -6.81
N GLN A 99 -6.43 -2.06 -6.48
CA GLN A 99 -6.88 -3.07 -7.44
C GLN A 99 -8.34 -2.86 -7.86
N ILE A 100 -9.15 -2.18 -7.05
CA ILE A 100 -10.55 -1.86 -7.37
C ILE A 100 -10.63 -0.78 -8.46
N ARG A 101 -9.67 0.15 -8.50
CA ARG A 101 -9.66 1.30 -9.41
C ARG A 101 -8.26 1.52 -10.04
N PRO A 102 -7.82 0.60 -10.90
CA PRO A 102 -6.47 0.61 -11.46
C PRO A 102 -6.18 1.82 -12.35
N ASP A 103 -7.19 2.37 -13.02
CA ASP A 103 -7.16 3.59 -13.84
C ASP A 103 -6.49 4.77 -13.13
N ILE A 104 -6.89 5.06 -11.88
CA ILE A 104 -6.31 6.16 -11.12
C ILE A 104 -5.06 5.73 -10.36
N TRP A 105 -5.10 4.55 -9.73
CA TRP A 105 -4.03 4.14 -8.83
C TRP A 105 -2.76 3.73 -9.57
N ASN A 106 -2.84 3.10 -10.75
CA ASN A 106 -1.63 2.68 -11.47
C ASN A 106 -0.77 3.87 -11.87
N LYS A 107 -1.39 4.98 -12.30
CA LYS A 107 -0.67 6.21 -12.64
C LYS A 107 0.00 6.80 -11.40
N LEU A 108 -0.76 7.00 -10.33
CA LEU A 108 -0.25 7.59 -9.09
C LEU A 108 0.83 6.75 -8.41
N ILE A 109 0.70 5.42 -8.44
CA ILE A 109 1.69 4.50 -7.89
C ILE A 109 2.99 4.59 -8.68
N LYS A 110 2.92 4.62 -10.02
CA LYS A 110 4.11 4.79 -10.88
C LYS A 110 4.82 6.10 -10.60
N GLU A 111 4.08 7.22 -10.61
CA GLU A 111 4.64 8.54 -10.31
C GLU A 111 5.28 8.61 -8.91
N LYS A 112 4.70 7.91 -7.94
CA LYS A 112 5.27 7.80 -6.59
C LYS A 112 6.55 6.96 -6.60
N ILE A 113 6.56 5.81 -7.27
CA ILE A 113 7.74 4.95 -7.41
C ILE A 113 8.89 5.72 -8.05
N ASP A 114 8.63 6.44 -9.14
CA ASP A 114 9.64 7.24 -9.84
C ASP A 114 10.19 8.37 -8.96
N ARG A 115 9.31 9.04 -8.19
CA ARG A 115 9.75 10.07 -7.24
C ARG A 115 10.59 9.49 -6.10
N ASP A 116 10.18 8.34 -5.57
CA ASP A 116 10.90 7.67 -4.48
C ASP A 116 12.25 7.14 -4.99
N SER A 117 12.32 6.57 -6.20
CA SER A 117 13.59 6.14 -6.80
C SER A 117 14.54 7.32 -6.97
N HIS A 118 14.08 8.44 -7.53
CA HIS A 118 14.90 9.66 -7.66
C HIS A 118 15.39 10.23 -6.32
N LYS A 119 14.62 10.07 -5.23
CA LYS A 119 15.02 10.59 -3.91
C LYS A 119 16.12 9.73 -3.26
N TYR A 120 16.08 8.42 -3.46
CA TYR A 120 16.98 7.48 -2.78
C TYR A 120 18.12 6.98 -3.67
N GLU A 121 18.02 7.15 -4.98
CA GLU A 121 19.14 6.91 -5.89
C GLU A 121 20.23 7.95 -5.62
N ILE A 122 21.33 7.47 -5.05
CA ILE A 122 22.56 8.23 -4.94
C ILE A 122 23.09 8.39 -6.35
N ASP A 123 23.20 9.62 -6.83
CA ASP A 123 23.72 9.92 -8.17
C ASP A 123 25.21 9.53 -8.24
N LYS A 124 25.47 8.29 -8.66
CA LYS A 124 26.81 7.70 -8.74
C LYS A 124 27.67 8.35 -9.83
N ARG A 125 27.12 9.26 -10.64
CA ARG A 125 27.88 10.03 -11.64
C ARG A 125 28.95 10.91 -11.00
N LEU A 126 28.76 11.33 -9.76
CA LEU A 126 29.74 12.09 -8.98
C LEU A 126 30.74 11.20 -8.22
N ALA A 127 30.69 9.88 -8.42
CA ALA A 127 31.61 8.95 -7.76
C ALA A 127 32.98 8.97 -8.44
N THR A 128 34.02 9.33 -7.69
CA THR A 128 35.43 9.14 -8.07
C THR A 128 35.98 7.85 -7.47
N SER A 129 36.97 7.26 -8.15
CA SER A 129 37.73 6.08 -7.69
C SER A 129 39.09 6.42 -7.06
N GLU A 130 39.41 7.71 -6.95
CA GLU A 130 40.63 8.25 -6.34
C GLU A 130 40.74 7.91 -4.85
N PHE A 131 39.60 7.89 -4.14
CA PHE A 131 39.55 7.64 -2.70
C PHE A 131 39.01 6.24 -2.39
N LYS A 132 39.71 5.51 -1.50
CA LYS A 132 39.26 4.22 -0.97
C LYS A 132 38.71 4.38 0.43
N CYS A 133 37.44 4.02 0.64
CA CYS A 133 36.80 4.08 1.95
C CYS A 133 37.47 3.11 2.93
N LYS A 134 37.84 3.58 4.13
CA LYS A 134 38.45 2.73 5.16
C LYS A 134 37.48 1.72 5.78
N LYS A 135 36.18 2.04 5.82
CA LYS A 135 35.13 1.21 6.43
C LYS A 135 34.68 0.06 5.53
N CYS A 136 34.23 0.36 4.31
CA CYS A 136 33.71 -0.65 3.38
C CYS A 136 34.72 -1.08 2.30
N LYS A 137 35.91 -0.47 2.23
CA LYS A 137 36.98 -0.75 1.26
C LYS A 137 36.62 -0.49 -0.21
N GLN A 138 35.42 0.01 -0.50
CA GLN A 138 34.99 0.41 -1.84
C GLN A 138 35.60 1.75 -2.26
N ARG A 139 35.69 1.96 -3.57
CA ARG A 139 36.19 3.19 -4.22
C ARG A 139 35.06 3.99 -4.88
N GLU A 140 33.88 3.99 -4.27
CA GLU A 140 32.75 4.83 -4.68
C GLU A 140 32.63 5.99 -3.69
N CYS A 141 33.34 7.09 -3.96
CA CYS A 141 33.37 8.26 -3.08
C CYS A 141 33.07 9.54 -3.86
N SER A 142 32.38 10.50 -3.25
CA SER A 142 32.32 11.89 -3.72
C SER A 142 33.25 12.75 -2.87
N TYR A 143 33.79 13.82 -3.45
CA TYR A 143 34.58 14.79 -2.70
C TYR A 143 34.30 16.21 -3.16
N TYR A 144 34.57 17.15 -2.27
CA TYR A 144 34.66 18.56 -2.59
C TYR A 144 35.81 19.19 -1.80
N GLN A 145 36.39 20.26 -2.34
CA GLN A 145 37.47 20.99 -1.69
C GLN A 145 36.94 22.30 -1.14
N LEU A 146 37.33 22.64 0.08
CA LEU A 146 36.97 23.88 0.73
C LEU A 146 38.22 24.46 1.42
N GLN A 147 38.50 25.74 1.18
CA GLN A 147 39.57 26.44 1.89
C GLN A 147 39.12 26.69 3.33
N THR A 148 39.69 25.94 4.27
CA THR A 148 39.39 26.11 5.71
C THR A 148 40.56 26.71 6.49
N ARG A 149 41.68 27.00 5.80
CA ARG A 149 42.94 27.49 6.38
C ARG A 149 43.43 28.72 5.63
N SER A 150 44.50 29.34 6.15
CA SER A 150 45.16 30.50 5.54
C SER A 150 45.52 30.25 4.07
N ALA A 151 45.62 31.31 3.26
CA ALA A 151 45.85 31.21 1.81
C ALA A 151 47.19 30.55 1.42
N ASP A 152 48.16 30.55 2.35
CA ASP A 152 49.46 29.89 2.17
C ASP A 152 49.37 28.35 2.31
N GLU A 153 48.27 27.83 2.85
CA GLU A 153 48.03 26.40 3.01
C GLU A 153 47.06 25.85 1.94
N PRO A 154 47.25 24.60 1.50
CA PRO A 154 46.38 23.98 0.50
C PRO A 154 44.96 23.75 1.03
N MET A 155 44.00 23.66 0.10
CA MET A 155 42.59 23.40 0.40
C MET A 155 42.37 22.08 1.12
N THR A 156 41.39 22.03 2.02
CA THR A 156 40.98 20.79 2.70
C THR A 156 40.02 20.00 1.82
N THR A 157 40.26 18.71 1.65
CA THR A 157 39.38 17.85 0.84
C THR A 157 38.43 17.08 1.75
N PHE A 158 37.13 17.27 1.56
CA PHE A 158 36.07 16.54 2.27
C PHE A 158 35.60 15.38 1.39
N VAL A 159 35.70 14.16 1.90
CA VAL A 159 35.37 12.94 1.17
C VAL A 159 34.20 12.21 1.85
N SER A 160 33.23 11.82 1.05
CA SER A 160 32.04 11.07 1.47
C SER A 160 31.94 9.76 0.68
N CYS A 161 31.87 8.63 1.38
CA CYS A 161 31.66 7.33 0.74
C CYS A 161 30.19 7.15 0.39
N LEU A 162 29.89 7.00 -0.91
CA LEU A 162 28.54 6.84 -1.44
C LEU A 162 27.92 5.47 -1.12
N ASN A 163 28.73 4.48 -0.75
CA ASN A 163 28.26 3.14 -0.45
C ASN A 163 27.89 2.92 1.03
N CYS A 164 28.60 3.55 1.97
CA CYS A 164 28.37 3.34 3.41
C CYS A 164 28.16 4.62 4.22
N GLY A 165 28.15 5.79 3.57
CA GLY A 165 27.94 7.09 4.19
C GLY A 165 29.07 7.57 5.10
N ASN A 166 30.24 6.91 5.07
CA ASN A 166 31.38 7.33 5.89
C ASN A 166 31.98 8.63 5.34
N ASN A 167 32.17 9.62 6.22
CA ASN A 167 32.75 10.92 5.86
C ASN A 167 34.10 11.11 6.54
N TRP A 168 35.07 11.68 5.84
CA TRP A 168 36.38 12.04 6.40
C TRP A 168 37.00 13.23 5.66
N LYS A 169 38.01 13.82 6.27
CA LYS A 169 38.83 14.91 5.70
C LYS A 169 40.22 14.39 5.33
N CYS A 170 40.75 14.88 4.23
CA CYS A 170 42.14 14.71 3.79
C CYS A 170 42.83 16.07 3.78
#